data_AF-A0A6B0XD55-F1
#
_entry.id   AF-A0A6B0XD55-F1
#
_cell.length_a   1.000
_cell.length_b   1.000
_cell.length_c   1.000
_cell.angle_alpha   90.00
_cell.angle_beta   90.00
_cell.angle_gamma   90.00
#
_symmetry.space_group_name_H-M   'P 1'
#
loop_
_entity.id
_entity.type
_entity.pdbx_description
1 polymer ?
#
loop_
_entity_poly.entity_id
_entity_poly.type
_entity_poly.pdbx_seq_one_letter_code
_entity_poly.pdbx_strand_id
1 'polypeptide(L)'
;PSTDRIVQTKTRIGQNFFRKAVLSAYNYRCCITGLSIPKLLVASHIVPWHIDSANRLNPRNGLALSVLHDKAFDLGMITINEDMTVRVSKKEFRVSN
;
A
#
# COMPACT_ATOMS: atom_id res chain seq x y z
N PRO A 1 -15.82 -8.17 27.54
CA PRO A 1 -15.00 -7.31 26.65
C PRO A 1 -15.90 -6.51 25.71
N SER A 2 -15.73 -5.19 25.61
CA SER A 2 -16.53 -4.36 24.69
C SER A 2 -16.26 -4.75 23.23
N THR A 3 -17.32 -4.80 22.41
CA THR A 3 -17.30 -5.22 21.01
C THR A 3 -16.24 -4.47 20.18
N ASP A 4 -16.00 -3.19 20.48
CA ASP A 4 -14.99 -2.37 19.82
C ASP A 4 -13.56 -2.90 19.95
N ARG A 5 -13.18 -3.42 21.13
CA ARG A 5 -11.83 -3.95 21.34
C ARG A 5 -11.57 -5.17 20.46
N ILE A 6 -12.57 -6.03 20.27
CA ILE A 6 -12.46 -7.23 19.43
C ILE A 6 -12.30 -6.86 17.95
N VAL A 7 -13.04 -5.85 17.48
CA VAL A 7 -12.96 -5.35 16.09
C VAL A 7 -11.58 -4.75 15.81
N GLN A 8 -11.06 -3.90 16.70
CA GLN A 8 -9.73 -3.30 16.55
C GLN A 8 -8.61 -4.36 16.50
N THR A 9 -8.67 -5.38 17.36
CA THR A 9 -7.69 -6.48 17.36
C THR A 9 -7.75 -7.27 16.05
N LYS A 10 -8.95 -7.60 15.55
CA LYS A 10 -9.12 -8.31 14.27
C LYS A 10 -8.57 -7.52 13.08
N THR A 11 -8.84 -6.21 13.02
CA THR A 11 -8.31 -5.34 11.96
C THR A 11 -6.78 -5.31 11.96
N ARG A 12 -6.16 -5.20 13.14
CA ARG A 12 -4.70 -5.19 13.27
C ARG A 12 -4.06 -6.51 12.80
N ILE A 13 -4.66 -7.64 13.15
CA ILE A 13 -4.18 -8.96 12.71
C ILE A 13 -4.30 -9.10 11.18
N GLY A 14 -5.45 -8.70 10.62
CA GLY A 14 -5.68 -8.73 9.17
C GLY A 14 -4.68 -7.87 8.40
N GLN A 15 -4.42 -6.65 8.87
CA GLN A 15 -3.43 -5.75 8.26
C GLN A 15 -2.00 -6.31 8.35
N ASN A 16 -1.63 -6.94 9.46
CA ASN A 16 -0.34 -7.61 9.59
C ASN A 16 -0.19 -8.78 8.60
N PHE A 17 -1.25 -9.56 8.40
CA PHE A 17 -1.26 -10.64 7.41
C PHE A 17 -1.11 -10.08 5.99
N PHE A 18 -1.95 -9.10 5.62
CA PHE A 18 -1.90 -8.44 4.32
C PHE A 18 -0.49 -7.90 4.03
N ARG A 19 0.08 -7.15 4.99
CA ARG A 19 1.44 -6.61 4.86
C ARG A 19 2.47 -7.69 4.58
N LYS A 20 2.48 -8.77 5.36
CA LYS A 20 3.44 -9.87 5.18
C LYS A 20 3.28 -10.54 3.83
N ALA A 21 2.05 -10.81 3.42
CA ALA A 21 1.75 -11.48 2.15
C ALA A 21 2.21 -10.63 0.95
N VAL A 22 1.88 -9.34 0.94
CA VAL A 22 2.32 -8.41 -0.11
C VAL A 22 3.83 -8.32 -0.15
N LEU A 23 4.50 -7.99 0.96
CA LEU A 23 5.96 -7.85 0.96
C LEU A 23 6.67 -9.14 0.56
N SER A 24 6.16 -10.31 0.96
CA SER A 24 6.72 -11.60 0.53
C SER A 24 6.59 -11.81 -0.98
N ALA A 25 5.47 -11.41 -1.61
CA ALA A 25 5.27 -11.56 -3.05
C ALA A 25 6.27 -10.73 -3.88
N TYR A 26 6.76 -9.62 -3.31
CA TYR A 26 7.79 -8.76 -3.93
C TYR A 26 9.20 -9.03 -3.40
N ASN A 27 9.46 -10.17 -2.75
CA ASN A 27 10.77 -10.50 -2.16
C ASN A 27 11.31 -9.41 -1.21
N TYR A 28 10.42 -8.74 -0.48
CA TYR A 28 10.73 -7.61 0.39
C TYR A 28 11.47 -6.49 -0.35
N ARG A 29 11.02 -6.15 -1.56
CA ARG A 29 11.55 -5.05 -2.37
C ARG A 29 10.44 -4.11 -2.82
N CYS A 30 10.78 -2.82 -2.91
CA CYS A 30 9.92 -1.86 -3.58
C CYS A 30 9.82 -2.21 -5.07
N CYS A 31 8.61 -2.29 -5.62
CA CYS A 31 8.40 -2.63 -7.04
C CYS A 31 8.87 -1.54 -8.01
N ILE A 32 9.11 -0.32 -7.55
CA ILE A 32 9.59 0.80 -8.38
C ILE A 32 11.13 0.89 -8.37
N THR A 33 11.75 0.83 -7.19
CA THR A 33 13.20 1.09 -7.05
C THR A 33 14.04 -0.12 -6.64
N GLY A 34 13.42 -1.24 -6.26
CA GLY A 34 14.12 -2.39 -5.72
C GLY A 34 14.63 -2.24 -4.28
N LEU A 35 14.37 -1.09 -3.62
CA LEU A 35 14.74 -0.83 -2.23
C LEU A 35 14.30 -2.00 -1.34
N SER A 36 15.22 -2.57 -0.57
CA SER A 36 14.98 -3.81 0.19
C SER A 36 15.12 -3.66 1.70
N ILE A 37 14.93 -2.44 2.23
CA ILE A 37 14.99 -2.17 3.67
C ILE A 37 13.57 -2.32 4.24
N PRO A 38 13.22 -3.40 4.97
CA PRO A 38 11.83 -3.70 5.32
C PRO A 38 11.13 -2.61 6.15
N LYS A 39 11.90 -1.86 6.96
CA LYS A 39 11.40 -0.72 7.74
C LYS A 39 10.96 0.47 6.89
N LEU A 40 11.46 0.56 5.65
CA LEU A 40 11.12 1.60 4.68
C LEU A 40 10.11 1.11 3.63
N LEU A 41 9.58 -0.10 3.78
CA LEU A 41 8.59 -0.67 2.88
C LEU A 41 7.18 -0.59 3.46
N VAL A 42 6.23 -0.29 2.59
CA VAL A 42 4.80 -0.26 2.84
C VAL A 42 4.12 -1.27 1.92
N ALA A 43 3.09 -1.95 2.44
CA ALA A 43 2.17 -2.74 1.62
C ALA A 43 0.97 -1.83 1.34
N SER A 44 1.04 -1.14 0.20
CA SER A 44 0.04 -0.15 -0.22
C SER A 44 -1.14 -0.84 -0.89
N HIS A 45 -2.36 -0.38 -0.64
CA HIS A 45 -3.56 -0.92 -1.28
C HIS A 45 -3.79 -0.25 -2.63
N ILE A 46 -4.03 -1.04 -3.68
CA ILE A 46 -4.39 -0.50 -5.02
C ILE A 46 -5.79 0.12 -4.96
N VAL A 47 -6.76 -0.66 -4.48
CA VAL A 47 -8.12 -0.21 -4.17
C VAL A 47 -8.19 0.07 -2.66
N PRO A 48 -8.55 1.31 -2.24
CA PRO A 48 -8.59 1.71 -0.85
C PRO A 48 -9.44 0.78 0.03
N TRP A 49 -8.96 0.54 1.25
CA TRP A 49 -9.59 -0.35 2.23
C TRP A 49 -11.09 -0.10 2.47
N HIS A 50 -11.55 1.17 2.42
CA HIS A 50 -12.94 1.50 2.69
C HIS A 50 -13.89 1.20 1.53
N ILE A 51 -13.39 1.06 0.30
CA ILE A 51 -14.19 0.91 -0.92
C ILE A 51 -14.57 -0.56 -1.15
N ASP A 52 -13.63 -1.48 -0.99
CA ASP A 52 -13.85 -2.90 -1.27
C ASP A 52 -13.58 -3.76 -0.03
N SER A 53 -14.64 -4.09 0.70
CA SER A 53 -14.56 -4.90 1.91
C SER A 53 -14.14 -6.34 1.67
N ALA A 54 -14.45 -6.90 0.49
CA ALA A 54 -14.13 -8.27 0.13
C ALA A 54 -12.63 -8.44 -0.18
N ASN A 55 -12.00 -7.42 -0.77
CA ASN A 55 -10.58 -7.46 -1.15
C ASN A 55 -9.60 -6.85 -0.13
N ARG A 56 -10.06 -6.47 1.07
CA ARG A 56 -9.22 -5.87 2.14
C ARG A 56 -7.97 -6.69 2.50
N LEU A 57 -8.12 -8.01 2.53
CA LEU A 57 -7.06 -8.95 2.91
C LEU A 57 -6.48 -9.69 1.70
N ASN A 58 -6.92 -9.38 0.48
CA ASN A 58 -6.43 -10.01 -0.74
C ASN A 58 -5.06 -9.41 -1.12
N PRO A 59 -3.95 -10.16 -1.06
CA PRO A 59 -2.62 -9.62 -1.37
C PRO A 59 -2.46 -9.14 -2.82
N ARG A 60 -3.33 -9.59 -3.74
CA ARG A 60 -3.35 -9.10 -5.13
C ARG A 60 -3.78 -7.63 -5.23
N ASN A 61 -4.48 -7.11 -4.21
CA ASN A 61 -4.81 -5.70 -4.08
C ASN A 61 -3.66 -4.90 -3.45
N GLY A 62 -2.43 -5.41 -3.48
CA GLY A 62 -1.30 -4.85 -2.75
C GLY A 62 -0.05 -4.62 -3.60
N LEU A 63 0.60 -3.48 -3.36
CA LEU A 63 1.90 -3.12 -3.93
C LEU A 63 2.93 -2.99 -2.81
N ALA A 64 4.14 -3.52 -3.02
CA ALA A 64 5.27 -3.23 -2.14
C ALA A 64 5.95 -1.92 -2.60
N LEU A 65 5.77 -0.86 -1.84
CA LEU A 65 6.30 0.47 -2.15
C LEU A 65 7.27 0.93 -1.05
N SER A 66 8.18 1.85 -1.39
CA SER A 66 8.86 2.61 -0.34
C SER A 66 7.89 3.62 0.28
N VAL A 67 8.17 4.10 1.50
CA VAL A 67 7.35 5.11 2.18
C VAL A 67 7.08 6.35 1.30
N LEU A 68 8.07 6.78 0.50
CA LEU A 68 7.91 7.93 -0.39
C LEU A 68 6.98 7.62 -1.57
N HIS A 69 7.15 6.47 -2.22
CA HIS A 69 6.30 6.08 -3.34
C HIS A 69 4.87 5.78 -2.91
N ASP A 70 4.69 5.14 -1.75
CA ASP A 70 3.37 4.93 -1.13
C ASP A 70 2.65 6.26 -0.95
N LYS A 71 3.33 7.24 -0.33
CA LYS A 71 2.74 8.57 -0.13
C LYS A 71 2.42 9.28 -1.44
N ALA A 72 3.30 9.18 -2.44
CA ALA A 72 3.07 9.76 -3.76
C ALA A 72 1.90 9.08 -4.49
N PHE A 73 1.76 7.76 -4.35
CA PHE A 73 0.67 6.98 -4.93
C PHE A 73 -0.68 7.37 -4.31
N ASP A 74 -0.76 7.41 -2.98
CA ASP A 74 -1.95 7.82 -2.24
C ASP A 74 -2.40 9.25 -2.56
N LEU A 75 -1.44 10.15 -2.81
CA LEU A 75 -1.71 11.54 -3.20
C LEU A 75 -2.07 11.69 -4.69
N GLY A 76 -2.04 10.61 -5.47
CA GLY A 76 -2.26 10.62 -6.90
C GLY A 76 -1.17 11.36 -7.69
N MET A 77 0.04 11.48 -7.12
CA MET A 77 1.22 12.02 -7.80
C MET A 77 1.80 11.00 -8.78
N ILE A 78 1.72 9.71 -8.45
CA ILE A 78 2.12 8.60 -9.31
C ILE A 78 1.05 7.51 -9.34
N THR A 79 1.06 6.69 -10.39
CA THR A 79 0.28 5.45 -10.47
C THR A 79 1.07 4.37 -11.22
N ILE A 80 0.65 3.11 -11.11
CA ILE A 80 1.19 1.98 -11.87
C ILE A 80 0.13 1.55 -12.88
N ASN A 81 0.48 1.54 -14.15
CA ASN A 81 -0.37 1.06 -15.24
C ASN A 81 -0.37 -0.47 -15.31
N GLU A 82 -1.32 -1.03 -16.07
CA GLU A 82 -1.42 -2.47 -16.34
C GLU A 82 -0.19 -3.03 -17.09
N ASP A 83 0.49 -2.20 -17.88
CA ASP A 83 1.75 -2.54 -18.56
C ASP A 83 2.99 -2.47 -17.63
N MET A 84 2.76 -2.35 -16.32
CA MET A 84 3.77 -2.26 -15.27
C MET A 84 4.65 -1.01 -15.36
N THR A 85 4.23 0.02 -16.09
CA THR A 85 4.91 1.32 -16.13
C THR A 85 4.43 2.25 -15.02
N VAL A 86 5.33 3.10 -14.51
CA VAL A 86 4.98 4.17 -13.57
C VAL A 86 4.59 5.41 -14.37
N ARG A 87 3.39 5.94 -14.10
CA ARG A 87 2.95 7.22 -14.63
C ARG A 87 2.98 8.30 -13.55
N VAL A 88 3.52 9.44 -13.91
CA VAL A 88 3.51 10.65 -13.09
C VAL A 88 2.30 11.51 -13.49
N SER A 89 1.60 12.03 -12.50
CA SER A 89 0.49 12.95 -12.69
C SER A 89 0.97 14.26 -13.32
N LYS A 90 0.19 14.80 -14.25
CA LYS A 90 0.43 16.13 -14.85
C LYS A 90 -0.03 17.28 -13.94
N LYS A 91 -0.66 16.96 -12.81
CA LYS A 91 -1.12 17.96 -11.85
C LYS A 91 0.09 18.60 -11.17
N GLU A 92 0.13 19.92 -11.17
CA GLU A 92 1.08 20.69 -10.36
C GLU A 92 0.75 20.51 -8.87
N PHE A 93 1.70 19.98 -8.10
CA PHE A 93 1.59 19.87 -6.65
C PHE A 93 2.37 21.03 -6.02
N ARG A 94 1.65 22.06 -5.57
CA ARG A 94 2.28 23.22 -4.93
C ARG A 94 2.78 22.84 -3.54
N VAL A 95 3.98 23.29 -3.21
CA VAL A 95 4.47 23.28 -1.82
C VAL A 95 3.77 24.44 -1.11
N SER A 96 2.86 24.13 -0.19
CA SER A 96 2.33 25.13 0.74
C SER A 96 3.45 25.48 1.72
N ASN A 97 3.94 26.72 1.68
CA ASN A 97 4.82 27.28 2.71
C ASN A 97 4.06 27.57 4.00
#